data_AF-A0A017S6E9-F1
#
_entry.id   AF-A0A017S6E9-F1
#
_cell.length_a   1.000
_cell.length_b   1.000
_cell.length_c   1.000
_cell.angle_alpha   90.00
_cell.angle_beta   90.00
_cell.angle_gamma   90.00
#
_symmetry.space_group_name_H-M   'P 1'
#
loop_
_entity.id
_entity.type
_entity.pdbx_description
1 polymer ?
#
loop_
_entity_poly.entity_id
_entity_poly.type
_entity_poly.pdbx_seq_one_letter_code
_entity_poly.pdbx_strand_id
1 'polypeptide(L)'
;QRNSTLLAAPPDTYWGQFEEISKYNTHLNLIERLWTTWYAWMQNDVLATGIMSFLMHEIVYFGRSLPWIFIDSLGLLKNYKIQDNKIPSLQEQWNCARFVLLSHFTVELPQIW
;
A
#
# COMPACT_ATOMS: atom_id res chain seq x y z
N GLN A 1 10.60 -9.31 -40.45
CA GLN A 1 10.38 -9.96 -39.14
C GLN A 1 10.99 -9.06 -38.07
N ARG A 2 10.17 -8.47 -37.18
CA ARG A 2 10.66 -7.74 -36.00
C ARG A 2 10.83 -8.76 -34.87
N ASN A 3 12.07 -8.97 -34.42
CA ASN A 3 12.41 -9.81 -33.28
C ASN A 3 11.95 -9.12 -31.99
N SER A 4 10.89 -9.63 -31.37
CA SER A 4 10.31 -9.12 -30.12
C SER A 4 11.00 -9.69 -28.87
N THR A 5 12.32 -9.89 -28.90
CA THR A 5 13.09 -10.42 -27.76
C THR A 5 13.60 -9.37 -26.77
N LEU A 6 13.20 -8.09 -26.93
CA LEU A 6 13.65 -7.00 -26.05
C LEU A 6 12.88 -6.86 -24.72
N LEU A 7 11.92 -7.74 -24.40
CA LEU A 7 11.04 -7.56 -23.23
C LEU A 7 10.99 -8.74 -22.25
N ALA A 8 11.64 -9.87 -22.52
CA ALA A 8 11.67 -10.97 -21.54
C ALA A 8 12.66 -10.61 -20.43
N ALA A 9 12.13 -10.14 -19.30
CA ALA A 9 12.95 -9.83 -18.13
C ALA A 9 13.61 -11.13 -17.62
N PRO A 10 14.91 -11.12 -17.24
CA PRO A 10 15.59 -12.32 -16.76
C PRO A 10 14.86 -12.92 -15.54
N PRO A 11 14.88 -14.25 -15.35
CA PRO A 11 14.09 -14.95 -14.32
C PRO A 11 14.42 -14.52 -12.87
N ASP A 12 15.52 -13.80 -12.66
CA ASP A 12 15.90 -13.22 -11.37
C ASP A 12 15.15 -11.91 -11.03
N THR A 13 14.37 -11.37 -11.98
CA THR A 13 13.60 -10.14 -11.79
C THR A 13 12.14 -10.44 -11.50
N TYR A 14 11.52 -9.61 -10.65
CA TYR A 14 10.11 -9.74 -10.25
C TYR A 14 9.16 -9.92 -11.44
N TRP A 15 9.31 -9.09 -12.48
CA TRP A 15 8.47 -9.17 -13.68
C TRP A 15 8.73 -10.41 -14.52
N GLY A 16 9.96 -10.91 -14.55
CA GLY A 16 10.29 -12.19 -15.19
C GLY A 16 9.57 -13.35 -14.51
N GLN A 17 9.62 -13.40 -13.17
CA GLN A 17 8.89 -14.40 -12.39
C GLN A 17 7.36 -14.27 -12.53
N PHE A 18 6.84 -13.03 -12.62
CA PHE A 18 5.42 -12.80 -12.87
C PHE A 18 4.98 -13.38 -14.22
N GLU A 19 5.76 -13.17 -15.27
CA GLU A 19 5.47 -13.72 -16.59
C GLU A 19 5.49 -15.25 -16.60
N GLU A 20 6.45 -15.88 -15.91
CA GLU A 20 6.51 -17.33 -15.78
C GLU A 20 5.29 -17.87 -15.01
N ILE A 21 5.01 -17.32 -13.83
CA ILE A 21 3.86 -17.72 -13.01
C ILE A 21 2.56 -17.51 -13.77
N SER A 22 2.43 -16.42 -14.53
CA SER A 22 1.24 -16.13 -15.32
C SER A 22 1.04 -17.09 -16.50
N LYS A 23 2.12 -17.61 -17.09
CA LYS A 23 2.07 -18.64 -18.15
C LYS A 23 1.60 -20.00 -17.62
N TYR A 24 2.06 -20.40 -16.43
CA TYR A 24 1.73 -21.71 -15.85
C TYR A 24 0.44 -21.70 -15.02
N ASN A 25 0.10 -20.58 -14.38
CA ASN A 25 -1.04 -20.46 -13.47
C ASN A 25 -2.13 -19.55 -14.06
N THR A 26 -2.61 -19.90 -15.25
CA THR A 26 -3.66 -19.15 -15.95
C THR A 26 -5.02 -19.19 -15.24
N HIS A 27 -5.20 -20.09 -14.28
CA HIS A 27 -6.42 -20.24 -13.48
C HIS A 27 -6.52 -19.23 -12.32
N LEU A 28 -5.39 -18.64 -11.89
CA LEU A 28 -5.35 -17.69 -10.77
C LEU A 28 -5.77 -16.28 -11.21
N ASN A 29 -6.40 -15.54 -10.31
CA ASN A 29 -6.68 -14.11 -10.50
C ASN A 29 -5.39 -13.28 -10.49
N LEU A 30 -5.44 -12.05 -11.02
CA LEU A 30 -4.28 -11.17 -11.11
C LEU A 30 -3.60 -10.94 -9.75
N ILE A 31 -4.40 -10.74 -8.70
CA ILE A 31 -3.89 -10.51 -7.33
C ILE A 31 -3.17 -11.74 -6.80
N GLU A 32 -3.74 -12.93 -7.02
CA GLU A 32 -3.15 -14.20 -6.59
C GLU A 32 -1.83 -14.45 -7.32
N ARG A 33 -1.73 -14.13 -8.61
CA ARG A 33 -0.47 -14.22 -9.36
C ARG A 33 0.59 -13.27 -8.80
N LEU A 34 0.23 -12.01 -8.55
CA LEU A 34 1.14 -11.02 -7.94
C LEU A 34 1.59 -11.43 -6.54
N TRP A 35 0.69 -12.04 -5.76
CA TRP A 35 1.00 -12.61 -4.45
C TRP A 35 2.01 -13.75 -4.58
N THR A 36 1.77 -14.74 -5.45
CA THR A 36 2.71 -15.85 -5.65
C THR A 36 4.07 -15.34 -6.16
N THR A 37 4.09 -14.36 -7.06
CA THR A 37 5.35 -13.74 -7.53
C THR A 37 6.10 -13.04 -6.40
N TRP A 38 5.40 -12.39 -5.47
CA TRP A 38 6.04 -11.76 -4.31
C TRP A 38 6.79 -12.76 -3.44
N TYR A 39 6.18 -13.90 -3.12
CA TYR A 39 6.82 -14.97 -2.35
C TYR A 39 7.99 -15.59 -3.12
N ALA A 40 7.82 -15.84 -4.43
CA ALA A 40 8.88 -16.36 -5.28
C ALA A 40 10.06 -15.40 -5.44
N TRP A 41 9.84 -14.09 -5.38
CA TRP A 41 10.91 -13.09 -5.52
C TRP A 41 11.67 -12.89 -4.21
N MET A 42 10.96 -12.88 -3.08
CA MET A 42 11.54 -12.65 -1.76
C MET A 42 12.38 -13.82 -1.24
N GLN A 43 12.11 -15.05 -1.67
CA GLN A 43 12.83 -16.29 -1.29
C GLN A 43 12.85 -16.60 0.23
N ASN A 44 12.18 -15.79 1.06
CA ASN A 44 12.07 -15.94 2.52
C ASN A 44 10.63 -15.67 2.95
N ASP A 45 9.93 -16.72 3.38
CA ASP A 45 8.51 -16.67 3.72
C ASP A 45 8.21 -15.76 4.92
N VAL A 46 9.11 -15.70 5.91
CA VAL A 46 8.94 -14.84 7.10
C VAL A 46 9.01 -13.37 6.71
N LEU A 47 10.02 -13.00 5.91
CA LEU A 47 10.18 -11.62 5.46
C LEU A 47 9.09 -11.22 4.46
N ALA A 48 8.73 -12.12 3.54
CA ALA A 48 7.67 -11.88 2.56
C ALA A 48 6.32 -11.62 3.23
N THR A 49 5.98 -12.43 4.24
CA THR A 49 4.74 -12.30 5.01
C THR A 49 4.77 -11.07 5.91
N GLY A 50 5.90 -10.78 6.56
CA GLY A 50 6.05 -9.61 7.43
C GLY A 50 5.84 -8.30 6.68
N ILE A 51 6.50 -8.13 5.52
CA ILE A 51 6.35 -6.92 4.70
C ILE A 51 4.92 -6.79 4.16
N MET A 52 4.32 -7.89 3.69
CA MET A 52 2.97 -7.87 3.15
C MET A 52 1.93 -7.52 4.22
N SER A 53 2.02 -8.13 5.39
CA SER A 53 1.14 -7.87 6.53
C SER A 53 1.27 -6.43 7.01
N PHE A 54 2.50 -5.93 7.08
CA PHE A 54 2.79 -4.54 7.44
C PHE A 54 2.15 -3.55 6.46
N LEU A 55 2.39 -3.71 5.15
CA LEU A 55 1.81 -2.84 4.14
C LEU A 55 0.27 -2.89 4.14
N MET A 56 -0.31 -4.09 4.27
CA MET A 56 -1.76 -4.24 4.35
C MET A 56 -2.33 -3.51 5.57
N HIS A 57 -1.72 -3.68 6.75
CA HIS A 57 -2.13 -2.99 7.97
C HIS A 57 -2.09 -1.49 7.80
N GLU A 58 -0.99 -0.93 7.28
CA GLU A 58 -0.86 0.51 7.10
C GLU A 58 -1.88 1.07 6.10
N ILE A 59 -2.07 0.40 4.97
CA ILE A 59 -3.04 0.82 3.95
C ILE A 59 -4.46 0.83 4.53
N VAL A 60 -4.85 -0.22 5.28
CA VAL A 60 -6.18 -0.27 5.91
C VAL A 60 -6.28 0.74 7.05
N TYR A 61 -5.23 0.89 7.86
CA TYR A 61 -5.23 1.77 9.01
C TYR A 61 -5.35 3.24 8.59
N PHE A 62 -4.44 3.72 7.73
CA PHE A 62 -4.45 5.08 7.22
C PHE A 62 -5.55 5.32 6.19
N GLY A 63 -5.84 4.33 5.33
CA GLY A 63 -6.88 4.44 4.31
C GLY A 63 -8.27 4.69 4.89
N ARG A 64 -8.58 4.16 6.08
CA ARG A 64 -9.86 4.45 6.77
C ARG A 64 -10.06 5.93 7.09
N SER A 65 -8.99 6.70 7.26
CA SER A 65 -9.06 8.14 7.54
C SER A 65 -9.23 9.00 6.28
N LEU A 66 -8.85 8.50 5.10
CA LEU A 66 -8.86 9.27 3.85
C LEU A 66 -10.25 9.78 3.45
N PRO A 67 -11.35 9.01 3.55
CA PRO A 67 -12.68 9.52 3.23
C PRO A 67 -13.06 10.73 4.08
N TRP A 68 -12.69 10.74 5.37
CA TRP A 68 -13.01 11.83 6.29
C TRP A 68 -12.21 13.10 5.96
N ILE A 69 -10.93 12.96 5.63
CA ILE A 69 -10.09 14.07 5.19
C ILE A 69 -10.61 14.66 3.88
N PHE A 70 -11.06 13.81 2.95
CA PHE A 70 -11.62 14.25 1.67
C PHE A 70 -12.95 15.00 1.83
N ILE A 71 -13.83 14.53 2.71
CA ILE A 71 -15.09 15.22 3.02
C ILE A 71 -14.83 16.59 3.68
N ASP A 72 -13.81 16.67 4.55
CA ASP A 72 -13.41 17.93 5.18
C ASP A 72 -12.84 18.94 4.16
N SER A 73 -12.02 18.47 3.22
CA SER A 73 -11.42 19.33 2.18
C SER A 73 -12.46 19.86 1.17
N LEU A 74 -13.49 19.06 0.84
CA LEU A 74 -14.63 19.51 0.03
C LEU A 74 -15.59 20.45 0.78
N GLY A 75 -15.47 20.54 2.10
CA GLY A 75 -16.28 21.44 2.92
C GLY A 75 -17.75 21.03 3.07
N LEU A 76 -18.12 19.80 2.70
CA LEU A 76 -19.50 19.31 2.73
C LEU A 76 -20.10 19.26 4.14
N LEU A 77 -19.25 19.03 5.15
CA LEU A 77 -19.65 18.93 6.55
C LEU A 77 -19.33 20.18 7.38
N LYS A 78 -18.99 21.31 6.75
CA LYS A 78 -18.64 22.55 7.48
C LYS A 78 -19.75 23.04 8.39
N ASN A 79 -21.00 23.00 7.94
CA ASN A 79 -22.17 23.47 8.71
C ASN A 79 -22.59 22.53 9.86
N TYR A 80 -21.99 21.34 9.98
CA TYR A 80 -22.29 20.37 11.04
C TYR A 80 -21.20 20.34 12.12
N LYS A 81 -20.21 21.25 12.04
CA LYS A 81 -19.15 21.34 13.04
C LYS A 81 -19.64 22.06 14.29
N ILE A 82 -19.33 21.50 15.46
CA ILE A 82 -19.70 22.07 16.77
C ILE A 82 -18.88 23.35 17.08
N GLN A 83 -17.75 23.56 16.41
CA GLN A 83 -16.85 24.70 16.60
C GLN A 83 -16.46 25.35 15.25
N ASP A 84 -17.20 26.36 14.80
CA ASP A 84 -16.94 27.05 13.52
C ASP A 84 -15.67 27.91 13.52
N ASN A 85 -15.25 28.44 14.67
CA ASN A 85 -14.13 29.38 14.77
C ASN A 85 -12.74 28.72 14.70
N LYS A 86 -12.65 27.38 14.68
CA LYS A 86 -11.37 26.66 14.56
C LYS A 86 -11.37 25.81 13.29
N ILE A 87 -11.03 26.44 12.18
CA ILE A 87 -10.82 25.75 10.91
C ILE A 87 -9.34 25.34 10.85
N PRO A 88 -9.02 24.04 10.93
CA PRO A 88 -7.63 23.60 10.83
C PRO A 88 -7.07 23.95 9.45
N SER A 89 -5.90 24.57 9.43
CA SER A 89 -5.20 24.84 8.17
C SER A 89 -4.66 23.52 7.57
N LEU A 90 -4.50 23.48 6.25
CA LEU A 90 -3.91 22.31 5.56
C LEU A 90 -2.51 21.96 6.11
N GLN A 91 -1.74 22.96 6.54
CA GLN A 91 -0.42 22.75 7.11
C GLN A 91 -0.48 22.05 8.47
N GLU A 92 -1.41 22.44 9.33
CA GLU A 92 -1.61 21.78 10.63
C GLU A 92 -2.10 20.34 10.47
N GLN A 93 -3.01 20.10 9.52
CA GLN A 93 -3.47 18.74 9.21
C GLN A 93 -2.31 17.85 8.76
N TRP A 94 -1.44 18.37 7.90
CA TRP A 94 -0.29 17.63 7.40
C TRP A 94 0.77 17.36 8.48
N ASN A 95 1.00 18.32 9.37
CA ASN A 95 1.90 18.14 10.52
C ASN A 95 1.36 17.08 11.48
N CYS A 96 0.04 17.10 11.76
CA CYS A 96 -0.61 16.07 12.57
C CYS A 96 -0.52 14.69 11.91
N ALA A 97 -0.84 14.60 10.62
CA ALA A 97 -0.77 13.35 9.86
C ALA A 97 0.65 12.76 9.88
N ARG A 98 1.67 13.59 9.67
CA ARG A 98 3.09 13.17 9.76
C ARG A 98 3.47 12.68 11.15
N PHE A 99 3.00 13.34 12.20
CA PHE A 99 3.28 12.93 13.57
C PHE A 99 2.65 11.57 13.89
N VAL A 100 1.38 11.39 13.54
CA VAL A 100 0.67 10.11 13.70
C VAL A 100 1.37 9.00 12.91
N LEU A 101 1.74 9.29 11.66
CA LEU A 101 2.49 8.37 10.81
C LEU A 101 3.80 7.95 11.50
N LEU A 102 4.59 8.91 11.96
CA LEU A 102 5.88 8.66 12.62
C LEU A 102 5.72 7.85 13.92
N SER A 103 4.71 8.16 14.76
CA SER A 103 4.45 7.36 15.96
C SER A 103 4.05 5.93 15.63
N HIS A 104 3.27 5.73 14.57
CA HIS A 104 2.80 4.41 14.13
C HIS A 104 3.97 3.56 13.62
N PHE A 105 4.81 4.12 12.74
CA PHE A 105 6.01 3.45 12.23
C PHE A 105 7.07 3.16 13.31
N THR A 106 7.12 3.92 14.41
CA THR A 106 8.18 3.74 15.42
C THR A 106 7.76 2.83 16.57
N VAL A 107 6.49 2.86 16.96
CA VAL A 107 5.98 2.14 18.14
C VAL A 107 5.26 0.85 17.76
N GLU A 108 4.50 0.85 16.66
CA GLU A 108 3.61 -0.27 16.30
C GLU A 108 4.29 -1.27 15.34
N LEU A 109 5.29 -0.84 14.56
CA LEU A 109 6.07 -1.72 13.66
C LEU A 109 6.73 -2.91 14.38
N PRO A 110 7.36 -2.73 15.55
CA PRO A 110 7.91 -3.85 16.33
C PRO A 110 6.84 -4.80 16.87
N GLN A 111 5.58 -4.37 16.97
CA GLN A 111 4.48 -5.19 17.50
C GLN A 111 3.81 -6.05 16.41
N ILE A 112 3.98 -5.70 15.14
CA ILE A 112 3.35 -6.36 13.99
C ILE A 112 4.32 -7.37 13.32
N TRP A 113 5.63 -7.26 13.57
CA TRP A 113 6.65 -8.18 13.07
C TRP A 113 6.75 -9.49 13.87
#